data_AF-A0A259PIR1-F1
#
_entry.id   AF-A0A259PIR1-F1
#
_cell.length_a   1.000
_cell.length_b   1.000
_cell.length_c   1.000
_cell.angle_alpha   90.00
_cell.angle_beta   90.00
_cell.angle_gamma   90.00
#
_symmetry.space_group_name_H-M   'P 1'
#
loop_
_entity.id
_entity.type
_entity.pdbx_description
1 polymer ?
#
loop_
_entity_poly.entity_id
_entity_poly.type
_entity_poly.pdbx_seq_one_letter_code
_entity_poly.pdbx_strand_id
1 'polypeptide(L)'
;MTSLTSTGTELRRFGRGLLPRLAIAAMILVPLLYGALYLWAFWDPTGRLDRLPVALVNADTGAQRGGTTVHAGDEVTAALLDSKALRWTRTDATEAAKGVRDGRYYFALTVPADFSAAVVSAGGAAPHAAQLEVTYDDTNSFLATTLGRSAMAQVSDAVRTTIGQRAADQVL
;
A
#
# COMPACT_ATOMS: atom_id res chain seq x y z
N MET A 1 34.93 -51.64 22.51
CA MET A 1 34.79 -50.37 23.25
C MET A 1 35.16 -49.24 22.32
N THR A 2 34.33 -48.22 22.31
CA THR A 2 34.12 -47.13 21.34
C THR A 2 35.35 -46.21 21.19
N SER A 3 35.93 -46.12 19.98
CA SER A 3 36.95 -45.10 19.67
C SER A 3 36.29 -43.81 19.18
N LEU A 4 35.82 -43.00 20.13
CA LEU A 4 35.21 -41.68 19.93
C LEU A 4 36.24 -40.52 19.93
N THR A 5 37.48 -40.77 19.50
CA THR A 5 38.56 -39.76 19.59
C THR A 5 39.27 -39.58 18.26
N SER A 6 38.60 -38.96 17.29
CA SER A 6 39.26 -38.30 16.15
C SER A 6 38.44 -37.10 15.65
N THR A 7 37.94 -36.28 16.57
CA THR A 7 37.17 -35.07 16.23
C THR A 7 38.06 -33.82 16.06
N GLY A 8 39.37 -33.93 16.35
CA GLY A 8 40.27 -32.77 16.41
C GLY A 8 40.99 -32.37 15.11
N THR A 9 41.10 -33.25 14.12
CA THR A 9 41.92 -33.02 12.92
C THR A 9 41.14 -32.59 11.67
N GLU A 10 39.81 -32.75 11.65
CA GLU A 10 39.00 -32.41 10.46
C GLU A 10 38.81 -30.90 10.28
N LEU A 11 38.64 -30.13 11.36
CA LEU A 11 38.52 -28.67 11.28
C LEU A 11 39.78 -27.99 10.72
N ARG A 12 40.97 -28.56 10.96
CA ARG A 12 42.24 -28.03 10.43
C ARG A 12 42.39 -28.21 8.92
N ARG A 13 41.66 -29.14 8.28
CA ARG A 13 41.67 -29.32 6.82
C ARG A 13 40.96 -28.17 6.09
N PHE A 14 39.95 -27.58 6.72
CA PHE A 14 39.22 -26.44 6.16
C PHE A 14 40.07 -25.15 6.13
N GLY A 15 41.13 -25.08 6.93
CA GLY A 15 42.07 -23.94 6.95
C GLY A 15 43.22 -24.03 5.93
N ARG A 16 43.53 -25.21 5.38
CA ARG A 16 44.65 -25.43 4.46
C ARG A 16 44.15 -25.72 3.05
N GLY A 17 43.95 -24.66 2.28
CA GLY A 17 43.58 -24.72 0.87
C GLY A 17 42.60 -23.63 0.47
N LEU A 18 42.61 -23.24 -0.81
CA LEU A 18 41.71 -22.22 -1.35
C LEU A 18 40.26 -22.74 -1.46
N LEU A 19 40.09 -24.00 -1.87
CA LEU A 19 38.78 -24.63 -2.09
C LEU A 19 37.91 -24.72 -0.82
N PRO A 20 38.39 -25.21 0.34
CA PRO A 20 37.57 -25.27 1.56
C PRO A 20 37.23 -23.88 2.12
N ARG A 21 38.12 -22.89 1.95
CA ARG A 21 37.86 -21.50 2.35
C ARG A 21 36.79 -20.84 1.49
N LEU A 22 36.82 -21.07 0.17
CA LEU A 22 35.77 -20.62 -0.74
C LEU A 22 34.41 -21.26 -0.41
N ALA A 23 34.41 -22.56 -0.06
CA ALA A 23 33.18 -23.25 0.35
C ALA A 23 32.57 -22.64 1.63
N ILE A 24 33.38 -22.37 2.65
CA ILE A 24 32.92 -21.71 3.89
C ILE A 24 32.47 -20.28 3.60
N ALA A 25 33.22 -19.53 2.79
CA ALA A 25 32.85 -18.18 2.39
C ALA A 25 31.50 -18.17 1.66
N ALA A 26 31.28 -19.06 0.69
CA ALA A 26 30.01 -19.19 -0.01
C ALA A 26 28.85 -19.56 0.94
N MET A 27 29.08 -20.49 1.88
CA MET A 27 28.08 -20.91 2.87
C MET A 27 27.63 -19.76 3.79
N ILE A 28 28.50 -18.80 4.06
CA ILE A 28 28.18 -17.58 4.84
C ILE A 28 27.58 -16.50 3.92
N LEU A 29 28.11 -16.36 2.70
CA LEU A 29 27.71 -15.32 1.76
C LEU A 29 26.29 -15.50 1.26
N VAL A 30 25.85 -16.74 0.97
CA VAL A 30 24.51 -17.03 0.46
C VAL A 30 23.40 -16.55 1.42
N PRO A 31 23.38 -16.93 2.72
CA PRO A 31 22.36 -16.44 3.64
C PRO A 31 22.47 -14.94 3.93
N LEU A 32 23.69 -14.38 3.96
CA LEU A 32 23.88 -12.93 4.10
C LEU A 32 23.36 -12.15 2.90
N LEU A 33 23.61 -12.63 1.68
CA LEU A 33 23.12 -12.01 0.46
C LEU A 33 21.59 -12.06 0.40
N TYR A 34 21.00 -13.20 0.77
CA TYR A 34 19.55 -13.32 0.88
C TYR A 34 18.97 -12.32 1.89
N GLY A 35 19.55 -12.25 3.10
CA GLY A 35 19.15 -11.28 4.12
C GLY A 35 19.32 -9.84 3.66
N ALA A 36 20.43 -9.52 2.99
CA ALA A 36 20.71 -8.19 2.47
C ALA A 36 19.74 -7.79 1.35
N LEU A 37 19.41 -8.69 0.43
CA LEU A 37 18.39 -8.45 -0.60
C LEU A 37 17.00 -8.27 0.00
N TYR A 38 16.66 -9.05 1.03
CA TYR A 38 15.41 -8.93 1.76
C TYR A 38 15.31 -7.56 2.46
N LEU A 39 16.32 -7.20 3.25
CA LEU A 39 16.41 -5.87 3.87
C LEU A 39 16.35 -4.78 2.80
N TRP A 40 17.10 -4.90 1.71
CA TRP A 40 17.08 -3.90 0.63
C TRP A 40 15.70 -3.73 -0.04
N ALA A 41 15.00 -4.83 -0.32
CA ALA A 41 13.67 -4.79 -0.93
C ALA A 41 12.58 -4.26 0.01
N PHE A 42 12.73 -4.47 1.33
CA PHE A 42 11.72 -4.12 2.33
C PHE A 42 12.06 -2.86 3.15
N TRP A 43 13.29 -2.34 3.07
CA TRP A 43 13.71 -1.11 3.75
C TRP A 43 13.13 0.13 3.08
N ASP A 44 12.85 0.07 1.76
CA ASP A 44 12.22 1.17 1.04
C ASP A 44 11.32 0.69 -0.12
N PRO A 45 10.21 0.00 0.17
CA PRO A 45 9.27 -0.48 -0.84
C PRO A 45 8.54 0.66 -1.57
N THR A 46 8.60 1.88 -1.03
CA THR A 46 7.87 3.07 -1.49
C THR A 46 8.75 4.15 -2.10
N GLY A 47 10.08 4.05 -2.02
CA GLY A 47 11.03 5.09 -2.45
C GLY A 47 11.10 5.37 -3.95
N ARG A 48 10.20 4.76 -4.73
CA ARG A 48 10.03 5.03 -6.17
C ARG A 48 8.57 5.32 -6.55
N LEU A 49 7.69 5.49 -5.57
CA LEU A 49 6.28 5.84 -5.83
C LEU A 49 6.16 7.21 -6.52
N ASP A 50 7.09 8.11 -6.27
CA ASP A 50 7.24 9.41 -6.94
C ASP A 50 7.36 9.30 -8.48
N ARG A 51 7.67 8.11 -9.01
CA ARG A 51 7.76 7.83 -10.44
C ARG A 51 6.53 7.13 -11.01
N LEU A 52 5.61 6.68 -10.16
CA LEU A 52 4.42 5.94 -10.56
C LEU A 52 3.42 6.91 -11.21
N PRO A 53 3.17 6.80 -12.53
CA PRO A 53 2.28 7.72 -13.23
C PRO A 53 0.82 7.44 -12.83
N VAL A 54 0.15 8.45 -12.31
CA VAL A 54 -1.25 8.36 -11.87
C VAL A 54 -2.06 9.48 -12.52
N ALA A 55 -3.19 9.13 -13.11
CA ALA A 55 -4.12 10.12 -13.65
C ALA A 55 -4.94 10.74 -12.53
N LEU A 56 -5.09 12.06 -12.55
CA LEU A 56 -5.92 12.82 -11.62
C LEU A 56 -6.99 13.58 -12.39
N VAL A 57 -8.25 13.28 -12.10
CA VAL A 57 -9.43 13.91 -12.69
C VAL A 57 -10.16 14.67 -11.60
N ASN A 58 -10.41 15.95 -11.80
CA ASN A 58 -11.29 16.72 -10.93
C ASN A 58 -12.58 17.05 -11.67
N ALA A 59 -13.68 16.40 -11.29
CA ALA A 59 -15.02 16.69 -11.79
C ALA A 59 -15.85 17.53 -10.81
N ASP A 60 -15.30 17.84 -9.62
CA ASP A 60 -15.97 18.62 -8.57
C ASP A 60 -16.41 19.98 -9.09
N THR A 61 -17.64 20.36 -8.74
CA THR A 61 -18.25 21.61 -9.18
C THR A 61 -18.23 22.70 -8.11
N GLY A 62 -17.72 22.39 -6.91
CA GLY A 62 -17.79 23.26 -5.74
C GLY A 62 -19.16 23.22 -5.06
N ALA A 63 -19.23 23.75 -3.83
CA ALA A 63 -20.46 23.81 -3.06
C ALA A 63 -20.54 25.10 -2.24
N GLN A 64 -21.74 25.52 -1.85
CA GLN A 64 -21.91 26.67 -0.97
C GLN A 64 -22.15 26.25 0.47
N ARG A 65 -21.52 26.96 1.42
CA ARG A 65 -21.77 26.84 2.86
C ARG A 65 -21.84 28.23 3.48
N GLY A 66 -23.01 28.61 3.98
CA GLY A 66 -23.18 29.88 4.69
C GLY A 66 -22.85 31.12 3.85
N GLY A 67 -23.10 31.09 2.54
CA GLY A 67 -22.81 32.21 1.61
C GLY A 67 -21.39 32.23 1.05
N THR A 68 -20.53 31.29 1.45
CA THR A 68 -19.17 31.13 0.91
C THR A 68 -19.12 29.93 -0.02
N THR A 69 -18.51 30.09 -1.20
CA THR A 69 -18.21 28.98 -2.10
C THR A 69 -16.98 28.22 -1.63
N VAL A 70 -17.09 26.90 -1.54
CA VAL A 70 -16.05 25.96 -1.13
C VAL A 70 -15.70 25.10 -2.35
N HIS A 71 -14.42 25.03 -2.69
CA HIS A 71 -13.88 24.23 -3.79
C HIS A 71 -12.94 23.15 -3.24
N ALA A 72 -13.49 22.27 -2.40
CA ALA A 72 -12.73 21.22 -1.74
C ALA A 72 -12.07 20.27 -2.75
N GLY A 73 -12.68 20.04 -3.91
CA GLY A 73 -12.08 19.21 -4.96
C GLY A 73 -10.80 19.82 -5.54
N ASP A 74 -10.78 21.14 -5.75
CA ASP A 74 -9.56 21.83 -6.23
C ASP A 74 -8.47 21.87 -5.16
N GLU A 75 -8.84 22.09 -3.90
CA GLU A 75 -7.90 22.06 -2.77
C GLU A 75 -7.22 20.69 -2.65
N VAL A 76 -7.99 19.60 -2.68
CA VAL A 76 -7.45 18.24 -2.65
C VAL A 76 -6.60 17.96 -3.88
N THR A 77 -7.06 18.36 -5.07
CA THR A 77 -6.31 18.17 -6.32
C THR A 77 -4.94 18.88 -6.26
N ALA A 78 -4.90 20.12 -5.76
CA ALA A 78 -3.67 20.87 -5.60
C ALA A 78 -2.72 20.23 -4.56
N ALA A 79 -3.25 19.79 -3.41
CA ALA A 79 -2.47 19.13 -2.38
C ALA A 79 -1.85 17.81 -2.88
N LEU A 80 -2.59 17.02 -3.66
CA LEU A 80 -2.08 15.79 -4.27
C LEU A 80 -0.92 16.09 -5.23
N LEU A 81 -1.09 17.07 -6.12
CA LEU A 81 -0.04 17.50 -7.06
C LEU A 81 1.23 17.99 -6.33
N ASP A 82 1.09 18.71 -5.22
CA ASP A 82 2.23 19.25 -4.46
C ASP A 82 2.94 18.19 -3.60
N SER A 83 2.22 17.16 -3.13
CA SER A 83 2.77 16.12 -2.24
C SER A 83 3.97 15.37 -2.82
N LYS A 84 4.08 15.29 -4.16
CA LYS A 84 5.10 14.52 -4.91
C LYS A 84 5.25 13.05 -4.48
N ALA A 85 4.29 12.53 -3.71
CA ALA A 85 4.28 11.14 -3.27
C ALA A 85 4.07 10.17 -4.44
N LEU A 86 3.37 10.65 -5.48
CA LEU A 86 3.11 9.95 -6.74
C LEU A 86 3.34 10.91 -7.90
N ARG A 87 3.56 10.37 -9.10
CA ARG A 87 3.65 11.17 -10.32
C ARG A 87 2.27 11.48 -10.88
N TRP A 88 1.58 12.42 -10.22
CA TRP A 88 0.26 12.87 -10.63
C TRP A 88 0.29 13.59 -11.98
N THR A 89 -0.66 13.26 -12.84
CA THR A 89 -0.90 13.94 -14.11
C THR A 89 -2.36 14.34 -14.18
N ARG A 90 -2.65 15.65 -14.16
CA ARG A 90 -4.02 16.15 -14.31
C ARG A 90 -4.49 15.89 -15.74
N THR A 91 -5.67 15.30 -15.88
CA THR A 91 -6.24 14.89 -17.17
C THR A 91 -7.77 14.90 -17.09
N ASP A 92 -8.45 14.79 -18.23
CA ASP A 92 -9.89 14.52 -18.26
C ASP A 92 -10.21 13.04 -18.04
N ALA A 93 -11.49 12.75 -17.74
CA ALA A 93 -11.97 11.39 -17.45
C ALA A 93 -11.77 10.41 -18.61
N THR A 94 -11.84 10.88 -19.86
CA THR A 94 -11.72 10.04 -21.05
C THR A 94 -10.26 9.59 -21.23
N GLU A 95 -9.32 10.53 -21.15
CA GLU A 95 -7.89 10.26 -21.22
C GLU A 95 -7.37 9.52 -20.00
N ALA A 96 -7.95 9.74 -18.81
CA ALA A 96 -7.65 8.95 -17.62
C ALA A 96 -8.03 7.48 -17.84
N ALA A 97 -9.28 7.22 -18.23
CA ALA A 97 -9.77 5.86 -18.45
C ALA A 97 -9.00 5.15 -19.57
N LYS A 98 -8.72 5.86 -20.67
CA LYS A 98 -7.89 5.33 -21.76
C LYS A 98 -6.46 5.08 -21.30
N GLY A 99 -5.85 6.02 -20.59
CA GLY A 99 -4.48 5.90 -20.11
C GLY A 99 -4.29 4.77 -19.09
N VAL A 100 -5.30 4.47 -18.26
CA VAL A 100 -5.28 3.28 -17.38
C VAL A 100 -5.35 2.00 -18.21
N ARG A 101 -6.29 1.89 -19.17
CA ARG A 101 -6.40 0.72 -20.05
C ARG A 101 -5.17 0.47 -20.92
N ASP A 102 -4.53 1.54 -21.38
CA ASP A 102 -3.33 1.47 -22.21
C ASP A 102 -2.04 1.26 -21.37
N GLY A 103 -2.15 1.16 -20.04
CA GLY A 103 -1.02 1.02 -19.11
C GLY A 103 -0.14 2.26 -18.97
N ARG A 104 -0.56 3.41 -19.51
CA ARG A 104 0.14 4.71 -19.34
C ARG A 104 0.05 5.24 -17.91
N TYR A 105 -1.07 4.98 -17.25
CA TYR A 105 -1.31 5.27 -15.84
C TYR A 105 -1.56 3.98 -15.08
N TYR A 106 -1.04 3.88 -13.86
CA TYR A 106 -1.23 2.69 -13.03
C TYR A 106 -2.67 2.59 -12.49
N PHE A 107 -3.26 3.74 -12.19
CA PHE A 107 -4.69 3.92 -11.89
C PHE A 107 -5.07 5.38 -12.16
N ALA A 108 -6.37 5.66 -12.16
CA ALA A 108 -6.92 7.01 -12.20
C ALA A 108 -7.66 7.30 -10.89
N LEU A 109 -7.43 8.49 -10.33
CA LEU A 109 -8.17 9.02 -9.20
C LEU A 109 -9.11 10.11 -9.71
N THR A 110 -10.41 9.98 -9.43
CA THR A 110 -11.44 10.93 -9.80
C THR A 110 -12.04 11.55 -8.56
N VAL A 111 -12.02 12.87 -8.50
CA VAL A 111 -12.82 13.66 -7.55
C VAL A 111 -14.20 13.86 -8.18
N PRO A 112 -15.27 13.27 -7.62
CA PRO A 112 -16.60 13.33 -8.23
C PRO A 112 -17.23 14.72 -8.10
N ALA A 113 -18.28 14.97 -8.90
CA ALA A 113 -18.90 16.28 -9.07
C ALA A 113 -19.52 16.86 -7.79
N ASP A 114 -19.90 15.99 -6.86
CA ASP A 114 -20.55 16.28 -5.58
C ASP A 114 -19.57 16.27 -4.40
N PHE A 115 -18.25 16.14 -4.65
CA PHE A 115 -17.25 16.04 -3.59
C PHE A 115 -17.29 17.22 -2.62
N SER A 116 -17.28 18.46 -3.12
CA SER A 116 -17.40 19.66 -2.30
C SER A 116 -18.72 19.71 -1.54
N ALA A 117 -19.81 19.23 -2.15
CA ALA A 117 -21.13 19.16 -1.50
C ALA A 117 -21.11 18.18 -0.32
N ALA A 118 -20.49 17.02 -0.49
CA ALA A 118 -20.29 16.04 0.56
C ALA A 118 -19.40 16.60 1.69
N VAL A 119 -18.30 17.30 1.37
CA VAL A 119 -17.42 17.93 2.36
C VAL A 119 -18.18 18.97 3.22
N VAL A 120 -18.98 19.85 2.61
CA VAL A 120 -19.76 20.83 3.37
C VAL A 120 -20.95 20.23 4.11
N SER A 121 -21.38 19.01 3.75
CA SER A 121 -22.47 18.30 4.43
C SER A 121 -22.08 17.75 5.82
N ALA A 122 -20.78 17.60 6.11
CA ALA A 122 -20.24 16.97 7.32
C ALA A 122 -20.61 17.65 8.66
N GLY A 123 -21.42 18.71 8.65
CA GLY A 123 -21.98 19.38 9.84
C GLY A 123 -23.46 19.74 9.70
N GLY A 124 -24.16 19.20 8.71
CA GLY A 124 -25.58 19.44 8.44
C GLY A 124 -26.48 18.28 8.91
N ALA A 125 -27.78 18.40 8.63
CA ALA A 125 -28.79 17.43 9.07
C ALA A 125 -28.71 16.06 8.38
N ALA A 126 -28.01 15.96 7.23
CA ALA A 126 -27.79 14.72 6.49
C ALA A 126 -26.33 14.67 5.97
N PRO A 127 -25.37 14.27 6.81
CA PRO A 127 -23.97 14.19 6.41
C PRO A 127 -23.74 13.03 5.44
N HIS A 128 -22.99 13.28 4.38
CA HIS A 128 -22.56 12.29 3.40
C HIS A 128 -21.04 12.27 3.34
N ALA A 129 -20.44 11.07 3.32
CA ALA A 129 -18.99 10.93 3.24
C ALA A 129 -18.50 11.37 1.85
N ALA A 130 -17.52 12.27 1.80
CA ALA A 130 -16.84 12.63 0.57
C ALA A 130 -15.99 11.46 0.09
N GLN A 131 -16.32 10.89 -1.06
CA GLN A 131 -15.64 9.73 -1.64
C GLN A 131 -14.78 10.16 -2.81
N LEU A 132 -13.63 9.51 -2.96
CA LEU A 132 -12.82 9.58 -4.17
C LEU A 132 -12.99 8.26 -4.92
N GLU A 133 -13.13 8.34 -6.24
CA GLU A 133 -13.26 7.17 -7.08
C GLU A 133 -11.90 6.76 -7.62
N VAL A 134 -11.59 5.47 -7.59
CA VAL A 134 -10.35 4.95 -8.16
C VAL A 134 -10.68 3.96 -9.26
N THR A 135 -10.16 4.22 -10.46
CA THR A 135 -10.28 3.33 -11.62
C THR A 135 -8.97 2.60 -11.84
N TYR A 136 -9.04 1.27 -11.90
CA TYR A 136 -7.93 0.38 -12.20
C TYR A 136 -8.16 -0.29 -13.55
N ASP A 137 -7.12 -0.91 -14.10
CA ASP A 137 -7.28 -1.90 -15.15
C ASP A 137 -7.80 -3.20 -14.53
N ASP A 138 -8.99 -3.65 -14.96
CA ASP A 138 -9.73 -4.78 -14.41
C ASP A 138 -9.01 -6.14 -14.55
N THR A 139 -7.88 -6.18 -15.26
CA THR A 139 -7.02 -7.37 -15.34
C THR A 139 -6.41 -7.79 -13.99
N ASN A 140 -6.45 -6.95 -12.94
CA ASN A 140 -5.90 -7.25 -11.60
C ASN A 140 -6.96 -7.65 -10.53
N SER A 141 -8.19 -7.94 -10.95
CA SER A 141 -9.36 -8.26 -10.09
C SER A 141 -9.16 -9.46 -9.12
N PHE A 142 -8.20 -10.34 -9.39
CA PHE A 142 -7.87 -11.50 -8.55
C PHE A 142 -7.27 -11.12 -7.17
N LEU A 143 -6.46 -10.06 -7.13
CA LEU A 143 -5.87 -9.59 -5.86
C LEU A 143 -6.91 -8.88 -5.00
N ALA A 144 -7.80 -8.11 -5.62
CA ALA A 144 -8.88 -7.39 -4.94
C ALA A 144 -9.87 -8.33 -4.23
N THR A 145 -10.22 -9.46 -4.85
CA THR A 145 -11.13 -10.44 -4.26
C THR A 145 -10.51 -11.22 -3.10
N THR A 146 -9.20 -11.44 -3.11
CA THR A 146 -8.47 -12.14 -2.04
C THR A 146 -8.21 -11.23 -0.84
N LEU A 147 -7.80 -9.98 -1.09
CA LEU A 147 -7.61 -8.96 -0.05
C LEU A 147 -8.95 -8.56 0.61
N GLY A 148 -10.02 -8.41 -0.18
CA GLY A 148 -11.36 -8.12 0.35
C GLY A 148 -11.89 -9.20 1.29
N ARG A 149 -11.59 -10.49 1.01
CA ARG A 149 -11.97 -11.61 1.88
C ARG A 149 -11.20 -11.61 3.19
N SER A 150 -9.92 -11.25 3.17
CA SER A 150 -9.09 -11.13 4.38
C SER A 150 -9.50 -9.94 5.25
N ALA A 151 -9.82 -8.79 4.63
CA ALA A 151 -10.29 -7.61 5.35
C ALA A 151 -11.62 -7.84 6.07
N MET A 152 -12.58 -8.50 5.41
CA MET A 152 -13.87 -8.85 6.03
C MET A 152 -13.75 -9.81 7.22
N ALA A 153 -12.75 -10.70 7.21
CA ALA A 153 -12.46 -11.57 8.34
C ALA A 153 -11.93 -10.78 9.55
N GLN A 154 -11.02 -9.83 9.34
CA GLN A 154 -10.48 -8.99 10.42
C GLN A 154 -11.53 -8.06 11.03
N VAL A 155 -12.42 -7.51 10.21
CA VAL A 155 -13.55 -6.69 10.70
C VAL A 155 -14.50 -7.54 11.56
N SER A 156 -14.79 -8.76 11.13
CA SER A 156 -15.66 -9.68 11.89
C SER A 156 -15.06 -10.06 13.25
N ASP A 157 -13.74 -10.26 13.33
CA ASP A 157 -13.05 -10.56 14.59
C ASP A 157 -13.01 -9.37 15.52
N ALA A 158 -12.70 -8.17 15.02
CA ALA A 158 -12.70 -6.95 15.82
C ALA A 158 -14.08 -6.66 16.44
N VAL A 159 -15.16 -6.91 15.68
CA VAL A 159 -16.53 -6.77 16.17
C VAL A 159 -16.84 -7.81 17.25
N ARG A 160 -16.42 -9.07 17.08
CA ARG A 160 -16.60 -10.13 18.08
C ARG A 160 -15.86 -9.83 19.38
N THR A 161 -14.64 -9.30 19.33
CA THR A 161 -13.86 -8.94 20.53
C THR A 161 -14.45 -7.71 21.24
N THR A 162 -14.90 -6.71 20.48
CA THR A 162 -15.45 -5.46 21.03
C THR A 162 -16.84 -5.65 21.65
N ILE A 163 -17.68 -6.51 21.06
CA ILE A 163 -18.99 -6.85 21.62
C ILE A 163 -18.84 -7.88 22.75
N GLY A 164 -17.91 -8.83 22.64
CA GLY A 164 -17.63 -9.82 23.68
C GLY A 164 -17.08 -9.21 24.98
N GLN A 165 -16.27 -8.15 24.91
CA GLN A 165 -15.75 -7.46 26.10
C GLN A 165 -16.80 -6.57 26.77
N ARG A 166 -17.64 -5.87 25.99
CA ARG A 166 -18.74 -5.06 26.57
C ARG A 166 -19.85 -5.91 27.22
N ALA A 167 -20.05 -7.13 26.75
CA ALA A 167 -21.00 -8.06 27.38
C ALA A 167 -20.46 -8.68 28.68
N ALA A 168 -19.15 -8.85 28.81
CA ALA A 168 -18.52 -9.37 30.04
C ALA A 168 -18.48 -8.33 31.17
N ASP A 169 -18.22 -7.06 30.84
CA ASP A 169 -18.18 -5.96 31.82
C ASP A 169 -19.58 -5.52 32.32
N GLN A 170 -20.67 -5.98 31.70
CA GLN A 170 -22.04 -5.74 32.17
C GLN A 170 -22.58 -6.82 33.11
N VAL A 171 -21.86 -7.93 33.29
CA VAL A 171 -22.31 -9.09 34.10
C VAL A 171 -21.50 -9.28 35.39
N LEU A 172 -20.42 -8.51 35.58
CA LEU A 172 -19.65 -8.39 36.83
C LEU A 172 -19.87 -7.00 37.45
#